data_AF-A0A7C3QZN0-F1
#
_entry.id   AF-A0A7C3QZN0-F1
#
_cell.length_a   1.000
_cell.length_b   1.000
_cell.length_c   1.000
_cell.angle_alpha   90.00
_cell.angle_beta   90.00
_cell.angle_gamma   90.00
#
_symmetry.space_group_name_H-M   'P 1'
#
loop_
_entity.id
_entity.type
_entity.pdbx_description
1 polymer ?
#
loop_
_entity_poly.entity_id
_entity_poly.type
_entity_poly.pdbx_seq_one_letter_code
_entity_poly.pdbx_strand_id
1 'polypeptide(L)'
;MGVNRYKEHLVVFLEDQPYRDILNGVQLEHDMNIDVKKPCGGWNKVFNDFERSQDVLEKFPNAYVLLLMDFDDKQVGSQTSFEKRKIKFNDIVNERYKDRVFLLGTNYKESEDLKKIFQISKFEEIGQRLVKDCPHSKLDSWKNTHLECNLEELSRMKDRGVFNWLFGS
;
A
#
# COMPACT_ATOMS: atom_id res chain seq x y z
N MET A 1 14.11 -5.12 -14.44
CA MET A 1 15.30 -5.26 -13.57
C MET A 1 14.86 -5.95 -12.27
N GLY A 2 15.74 -6.72 -11.63
CA GLY A 2 15.42 -7.35 -10.34
C GLY A 2 15.56 -6.35 -9.18
N VAL A 3 14.78 -6.54 -8.13
CA VAL A 3 14.84 -5.71 -6.92
C VAL A 3 16.17 -5.92 -6.20
N ASN A 4 16.85 -4.83 -5.83
CA ASN A 4 18.06 -4.90 -5.02
C ASN A 4 17.68 -5.00 -3.53
N ARG A 5 17.57 -6.23 -3.03
CA ARG A 5 17.12 -6.52 -1.66
C ARG A 5 18.10 -6.13 -0.55
N TYR A 6 19.32 -5.70 -0.89
CA TYR A 6 20.33 -5.25 0.09
C TYR A 6 20.25 -3.75 0.37
N LYS A 7 19.56 -2.98 -0.47
CA LYS A 7 19.22 -1.58 -0.24
C LYS A 7 17.84 -1.46 0.41
N GLU A 8 17.47 -0.26 0.81
CA GLU A 8 16.09 0.08 1.15
C GLU A 8 15.17 -0.34 0.01
N HIS A 9 14.14 -1.12 0.35
CA HIS A 9 13.18 -1.61 -0.62
C HIS A 9 11.82 -1.86 0.03
N LEU A 10 10.77 -1.82 -0.79
CA LEU A 10 9.41 -2.08 -0.36
C LEU A 10 8.94 -3.43 -0.91
N VAL A 11 8.54 -4.34 -0.04
CA VAL A 11 7.90 -5.61 -0.43
C VAL A 11 6.40 -5.43 -0.33
N VAL A 12 5.67 -5.66 -1.43
CA VAL A 12 4.23 -5.40 -1.49
C VAL A 12 3.44 -6.70 -1.62
N PHE A 13 2.57 -6.97 -0.65
CA PHE A 13 1.55 -8.00 -0.72
C PHE A 13 0.21 -7.34 -1.07
N LEU A 14 -0.50 -7.89 -2.04
CA LEU A 14 -1.67 -7.22 -2.60
C LEU A 14 -2.81 -8.20 -2.88
N GLU A 15 -4.03 -7.70 -2.72
CA GLU A 15 -5.23 -8.52 -2.83
C GLU A 15 -5.51 -9.03 -4.23
N ASP A 16 -5.48 -8.16 -5.24
CA ASP A 16 -6.02 -8.47 -6.57
C ASP A 16 -5.26 -7.80 -7.73
N GLN A 17 -5.75 -7.99 -8.96
CA GLN A 17 -5.11 -7.46 -10.15
C GLN A 17 -5.16 -5.91 -10.25
N PRO A 18 -6.28 -5.23 -9.94
CA PRO A 18 -6.32 -3.76 -9.85
C PRO A 18 -5.17 -3.14 -9.04
N TYR A 19 -4.87 -3.66 -7.84
CA TYR A 19 -3.73 -3.14 -7.05
C TYR A 19 -2.38 -3.35 -7.74
N ARG A 20 -2.22 -4.46 -8.47
CA ARG A 20 -1.01 -4.71 -9.27
C ARG A 20 -0.87 -3.69 -10.39
N ASP A 21 -1.96 -3.35 -11.06
CA ASP A 21 -1.96 -2.37 -12.15
C ASP A 21 -1.69 -0.95 -11.62
N ILE A 22 -2.22 -0.59 -10.45
CA ILE A 22 -1.87 0.66 -9.75
C ILE A 22 -0.36 0.70 -9.48
N LEU A 23 0.22 -0.37 -8.92
CA LEU A 23 1.66 -0.44 -8.64
C LEU A 23 2.53 -0.41 -9.90
N ASN A 24 2.09 -1.01 -11.00
CA ASN A 24 2.79 -0.86 -12.29
C ASN A 24 2.86 0.61 -12.68
N GLY A 25 1.75 1.35 -12.53
CA GLY A 25 1.72 2.80 -12.71
C GLY A 25 2.71 3.55 -11.82
N VAL A 26 2.78 3.19 -10.55
CA VAL A 26 3.73 3.76 -9.59
C VAL A 26 5.19 3.53 -10.03
N GLN A 27 5.52 2.30 -10.45
CA GLN A 27 6.87 1.94 -10.91
C GLN A 27 7.24 2.57 -12.26
N LEU A 28 6.26 2.91 -13.09
CA LEU A 28 6.49 3.65 -14.34
C LEU A 28 6.82 5.12 -14.09
N GLU A 29 6.30 5.71 -13.01
CA GLU A 29 6.51 7.11 -12.71
C GLU A 29 7.85 7.38 -12.02
N HIS A 30 8.26 6.50 -11.11
CA HIS A 30 9.55 6.60 -10.45
C HIS A 30 10.24 5.24 -10.42
N ASP A 31 11.55 5.24 -10.64
CA ASP A 31 12.40 4.04 -10.54
C ASP A 31 12.58 3.65 -9.07
N MET A 32 11.59 2.95 -8.53
CA MET A 32 11.55 2.54 -7.14
C MET A 32 11.98 1.09 -6.94
N ASN A 33 12.71 0.85 -5.85
CA ASN A 33 13.12 -0.49 -5.44
C ASN A 33 11.95 -1.24 -4.76
N ILE A 34 10.95 -1.67 -5.54
CA ILE A 34 9.72 -2.34 -5.04
C ILE A 34 9.64 -3.80 -5.54
N ASP A 35 9.46 -4.75 -4.61
CA ASP A 35 9.18 -6.17 -4.85
C ASP A 35 7.67 -6.44 -4.73
N VAL A 36 6.97 -6.38 -5.87
CA VAL A 36 5.52 -6.59 -5.96
C VAL A 36 5.21 -8.09 -6.09
N LYS A 37 4.56 -8.68 -5.07
CA LYS A 37 4.14 -10.09 -5.09
C LYS A 37 2.99 -10.34 -6.07
N LYS A 38 2.70 -11.60 -6.33
CA LYS A 38 1.53 -11.98 -7.13
C LYS A 38 0.25 -11.64 -6.33
N PRO A 39 -0.85 -11.25 -6.99
CA PRO A 39 -2.13 -11.05 -6.32
C PRO A 39 -2.52 -12.29 -5.50
N CYS A 40 -2.91 -12.08 -4.24
CA CYS A 40 -3.24 -13.17 -3.33
C CYS A 40 -4.64 -13.75 -3.58
N GLY A 41 -5.55 -12.98 -4.18
CA GLY A 41 -6.95 -13.34 -4.41
C GLY A 41 -7.77 -13.34 -3.11
N GLY A 42 -7.65 -12.27 -2.34
CA GLY A 42 -8.43 -11.99 -1.12
C GLY A 42 -7.58 -11.48 0.07
N TRP A 43 -8.08 -10.49 0.81
CA TRP A 43 -7.40 -9.87 1.94
C TRP A 43 -6.92 -10.86 3.03
N ASN A 44 -7.68 -11.93 3.30
CA ASN A 44 -7.24 -12.96 4.25
C ASN A 44 -5.97 -13.68 3.79
N LYS A 45 -5.81 -13.89 2.48
CA LYS A 45 -4.62 -14.52 1.92
C LYS A 45 -3.44 -13.54 1.91
N VAL A 46 -3.69 -12.24 1.74
CA VAL A 46 -2.66 -11.19 1.89
C VAL A 46 -2.00 -11.28 3.27
N PHE A 47 -2.79 -11.40 4.33
CA PHE A 47 -2.27 -11.60 5.69
C PHE A 47 -1.54 -12.94 5.86
N ASN A 48 -2.12 -14.05 5.39
CA ASN A 48 -1.48 -15.36 5.50
C ASN A 48 -0.12 -15.43 4.78
N ASP A 49 -0.02 -14.80 3.60
CA ASP A 49 1.22 -14.77 2.82
C ASP A 49 2.27 -13.87 3.49
N PHE A 50 1.84 -12.75 4.08
CA PHE A 50 2.71 -11.91 4.90
C PHE A 50 3.24 -12.63 6.13
N GLU A 51 2.38 -13.28 6.92
CA GLU A 51 2.76 -14.06 8.10
C GLU A 51 3.83 -15.11 7.78
N ARG A 52 3.66 -15.82 6.65
CA ARG A 52 4.63 -16.80 6.15
C ARG A 52 5.96 -16.20 5.68
N SER A 53 5.98 -14.89 5.41
CA SER A 53 7.11 -14.17 4.83
C SER A 53 7.72 -13.15 5.79
N GLN A 54 7.38 -13.18 7.09
CA GLN A 54 7.93 -12.22 8.07
C GLN A 54 9.45 -12.37 8.27
N ASP A 55 10.02 -13.52 7.92
CA ASP A 55 11.46 -13.76 7.91
C ASP A 55 12.20 -12.83 6.94
N VAL A 56 11.53 -12.25 5.94
CA VAL A 56 12.07 -11.22 5.05
C VAL A 56 12.58 -10.02 5.86
N LEU A 57 11.85 -9.59 6.89
CA LEU A 57 12.21 -8.43 7.73
C LEU A 57 13.38 -8.72 8.68
N GLU A 58 13.66 -9.99 8.94
CA GLU A 58 14.85 -10.46 9.67
C GLU A 58 16.07 -10.53 8.75
N LYS A 59 15.90 -11.13 7.56
CA LYS A 59 16.97 -11.31 6.57
C LYS A 59 17.42 -9.99 5.96
N PHE A 60 16.51 -9.03 5.80
CA PHE A 60 16.78 -7.74 5.17
C PHE A 60 16.38 -6.61 6.12
N PRO A 61 17.31 -6.09 6.93
CA PRO A 61 17.03 -5.02 7.91
C PRO A 61 16.45 -3.74 7.29
N ASN A 62 16.81 -3.45 6.04
CA ASN A 62 16.35 -2.27 5.30
C ASN A 62 15.06 -2.52 4.50
N ALA A 63 14.45 -3.69 4.63
CA ALA A 63 13.17 -3.98 3.99
C ALA A 63 12.01 -3.34 4.74
N TYR A 64 11.09 -2.77 3.98
CA TYR A 64 9.77 -2.38 4.43
C TYR A 64 8.73 -3.27 3.75
N VAL A 65 7.57 -3.46 4.39
CA VAL A 65 6.45 -4.23 3.85
C VAL A 65 5.23 -3.34 3.75
N LEU A 66 4.52 -3.44 2.63
CA LEU A 66 3.23 -2.81 2.43
C LEU A 66 2.20 -3.89 2.09
N LEU A 67 1.09 -3.91 2.83
CA LEU A 67 -0.08 -4.71 2.50
C LEU A 67 -1.10 -3.79 1.82
N LEU A 68 -1.60 -4.21 0.65
CA LEU A 68 -2.62 -3.52 -0.14
C LEU A 68 -3.87 -4.37 -0.27
N MET A 69 -5.02 -3.84 0.15
CA MET A 69 -6.30 -4.56 0.10
C MET A 69 -7.49 -3.60 0.12
N ASP A 70 -8.64 -4.07 -0.36
CA ASP A 70 -9.89 -3.34 -0.19
C ASP A 70 -10.38 -3.45 1.25
N PHE A 71 -10.94 -2.37 1.78
CA PHE A 71 -11.51 -2.30 3.13
C PHE A 71 -13.02 -2.50 3.15
N ASP A 72 -13.71 -2.51 2.01
CA ASP A 72 -15.12 -2.92 1.86
C ASP A 72 -16.11 -2.37 2.91
N ASP A 73 -15.92 -1.15 3.42
CA ASP A 73 -16.98 -0.56 4.24
C ASP A 73 -18.20 -0.27 3.35
N LYS A 74 -19.36 -0.82 3.76
CA LYS A 74 -20.58 -0.79 2.97
C LYS A 74 -21.26 0.58 2.94
N GLN A 75 -20.89 1.48 3.85
CA GLN A 75 -21.51 2.79 4.01
C GLN A 75 -20.42 3.85 4.13
N VAL A 76 -20.62 5.01 3.52
CA VAL A 76 -19.71 6.16 3.68
C VAL A 76 -19.68 6.54 5.16
N GLY A 77 -18.48 6.62 5.74
CA GLY A 77 -18.28 6.92 7.17
C GLY A 77 -18.38 5.70 8.11
N SER A 78 -18.72 4.50 7.60
CA SER A 78 -18.52 3.25 8.34
C SER A 78 -17.04 2.88 8.32
N GLN A 79 -16.53 2.36 9.45
CA GLN A 79 -15.18 1.82 9.55
C GLN A 79 -15.16 0.38 10.07
N THR A 80 -16.30 -0.31 10.14
CA THR A 80 -16.37 -1.67 10.72
C THR A 80 -15.49 -2.68 9.98
N SER A 81 -15.48 -2.64 8.65
CA SER A 81 -14.68 -3.57 7.84
C SER A 81 -13.20 -3.17 7.83
N PHE A 82 -12.91 -1.86 7.81
CA PHE A 82 -11.56 -1.32 7.99
C PHE A 82 -10.97 -1.67 9.36
N GLU A 83 -11.67 -1.39 10.46
CA GLU A 83 -11.26 -1.68 11.84
C GLU A 83 -10.98 -3.17 12.04
N LYS A 84 -11.84 -4.05 11.52
CA LYS A 84 -11.61 -5.49 11.58
C LYS A 84 -10.28 -5.89 10.92
N ARG A 85 -9.95 -5.30 9.77
CA ARG A 85 -8.68 -5.56 9.09
C ARG A 85 -7.50 -4.92 9.83
N LYS A 86 -7.66 -3.72 10.41
CA LYS A 86 -6.66 -3.04 11.25
C LYS A 86 -6.35 -3.83 12.53
N ILE A 87 -7.37 -4.42 13.18
CA ILE A 87 -7.19 -5.32 14.33
C ILE A 87 -6.36 -6.54 13.91
N LYS A 88 -6.78 -7.25 12.84
CA LYS A 88 -6.01 -8.40 12.37
C LYS A 88 -4.58 -8.04 11.99
N PHE A 89 -4.39 -6.90 11.32
CA PHE A 89 -3.06 -6.37 11.00
C PHE A 89 -2.20 -6.19 12.26
N ASN A 90 -2.75 -5.56 13.30
CA ASN A 90 -2.04 -5.37 14.57
C ASN A 90 -1.74 -6.70 15.29
N ASP A 91 -2.63 -7.69 15.18
CA ASP A 91 -2.45 -9.00 15.82
C ASP A 91 -1.32 -9.83 15.17
N ILE A 92 -1.17 -9.72 13.85
CA ILE A 92 -0.20 -10.53 13.09
C ILE A 92 1.17 -9.87 12.99
N VAL A 93 1.25 -8.53 13.06
CA VAL A 93 2.52 -7.81 12.95
C VAL A 93 3.27 -7.90 14.26
N ASN A 94 4.44 -8.54 14.24
CA ASN A 94 5.31 -8.56 15.41
C ASN A 94 5.72 -7.12 15.79
N GLU A 95 5.64 -6.77 17.08
CA GLU A 95 5.95 -5.43 17.57
C GLU A 95 7.35 -4.94 17.13
N ARG A 96 8.33 -5.86 17.01
CA ARG A 96 9.69 -5.54 16.53
C ARG A 96 9.74 -5.00 15.09
N TYR A 97 8.67 -5.21 14.32
CA TYR A 97 8.55 -4.87 12.91
C TYR A 97 7.51 -3.79 12.63
N LYS A 98 6.79 -3.33 13.64
CA LYS A 98 5.66 -2.40 13.47
C LYS A 98 6.00 -1.18 12.65
N ASP A 99 7.18 -0.62 12.84
CA ASP A 99 7.66 0.57 12.12
C ASP A 99 8.09 0.31 10.67
N ARG A 100 8.10 -0.95 10.25
CA ARG A 100 8.52 -1.38 8.91
C ARG A 100 7.40 -2.05 8.11
N VAL A 101 6.22 -2.24 8.68
CA VAL A 101 5.07 -2.87 8.02
C VAL A 101 3.92 -1.88 7.98
N PHE A 102 3.32 -1.68 6.81
CA PHE A 102 2.24 -0.74 6.59
C PHE A 102 1.03 -1.38 5.93
N LEU A 103 -0.15 -0.81 6.16
CA LEU A 103 -1.41 -1.23 5.56
C LEU A 103 -2.07 -0.04 4.84
N LEU A 104 -2.20 -0.12 3.53
CA LEU A 104 -2.98 0.82 2.73
C LEU A 104 -4.07 0.07 1.95
N GLY A 105 -5.06 0.79 1.48
CA GLY A 105 -6.17 0.20 0.76
C GLY A 105 -7.16 1.22 0.24
N THR A 106 -8.14 0.78 -0.51
CA THR A 106 -9.31 1.59 -0.80
C THR A 106 -10.41 1.28 0.20
N ASN A 107 -11.10 2.30 0.67
CA ASN A 107 -12.33 2.13 1.43
C ASN A 107 -13.53 2.49 0.56
N TYR A 108 -14.70 1.96 0.94
CA TYR A 108 -15.98 2.19 0.28
C TYR A 108 -16.04 1.69 -1.17
N LYS A 109 -16.73 0.56 -1.38
CA LYS A 109 -16.85 -0.13 -2.69
C LYS A 109 -15.48 -0.56 -3.27
N GLU A 110 -15.52 -1.21 -4.44
CA GLU A 110 -14.36 -1.83 -5.09
C GLU A 110 -13.48 -0.80 -5.80
N SER A 111 -12.21 -1.19 -6.03
CA SER A 111 -11.18 -0.41 -6.72
C SER A 111 -11.64 0.27 -8.04
N GLU A 112 -12.61 -0.28 -8.77
CA GLU A 112 -13.21 0.32 -9.98
C GLU A 112 -13.79 1.74 -9.75
N ASP A 113 -14.21 2.08 -8.54
CA ASP A 113 -14.71 3.43 -8.26
C ASP A 113 -13.60 4.48 -8.23
N LEU A 114 -12.33 4.09 -8.04
CA LEU A 114 -11.20 4.98 -8.23
C LEU A 114 -11.20 5.59 -9.64
N LYS A 115 -11.54 4.81 -10.67
CA LYS A 115 -11.60 5.30 -12.05
C LYS A 115 -12.60 6.44 -12.20
N LYS A 116 -13.73 6.38 -11.51
CA LYS A 116 -14.76 7.43 -11.54
C LYS A 116 -14.30 8.67 -10.78
N ILE A 117 -13.69 8.50 -9.61
CA ILE A 117 -13.20 9.60 -8.77
C ILE A 117 -12.13 10.40 -9.52
N PHE A 118 -11.17 9.71 -10.11
CA PHE A 118 -10.07 10.32 -10.83
C PHE A 118 -10.42 10.71 -12.27
N GLN A 119 -11.57 10.27 -12.79
CA GLN A 119 -11.95 10.38 -14.20
C GLN A 119 -10.88 9.80 -15.14
N ILE A 120 -10.28 8.68 -14.72
CA ILE A 120 -9.19 7.98 -15.40
C ILE A 120 -9.63 6.54 -15.68
N SER A 121 -9.47 6.05 -16.91
CA SER A 121 -9.91 4.71 -17.30
C SER A 121 -8.94 3.58 -16.91
N LYS A 122 -7.66 3.90 -16.65
CA LYS A 122 -6.61 2.90 -16.39
C LYS A 122 -6.06 3.03 -14.97
N PHE A 123 -5.94 1.90 -14.28
CA PHE A 123 -5.36 1.84 -12.94
C PHE A 123 -3.89 2.31 -12.89
N GLU A 124 -3.12 2.05 -13.93
CA GLU A 124 -1.73 2.54 -14.04
C GLU A 124 -1.66 4.07 -13.98
N GLU A 125 -2.52 4.77 -14.71
CA GLU A 125 -2.58 6.24 -14.72
C GLU A 125 -3.02 6.79 -13.35
N ILE A 126 -3.89 6.07 -12.62
CA ILE A 126 -4.24 6.40 -11.24
C ILE A 126 -3.01 6.24 -10.32
N GLY A 127 -2.26 5.14 -10.45
CA GLY A 127 -1.03 4.93 -9.70
C GLY A 127 0.01 6.03 -9.91
N GLN A 128 0.24 6.43 -11.17
CA GLN A 128 1.09 7.57 -11.52
C GLN A 128 0.62 8.86 -10.85
N ARG A 129 -0.69 9.11 -10.87
CA ARG A 129 -1.27 10.32 -10.26
C ARG A 129 -1.09 10.34 -8.74
N LEU A 130 -1.41 9.22 -8.08
CA LEU A 130 -1.30 9.10 -6.63
C LEU A 130 0.14 9.32 -6.16
N VAL A 131 1.10 8.74 -6.89
CA VAL A 131 2.49 8.81 -6.45
C VAL A 131 3.14 10.16 -6.70
N LYS A 132 2.77 10.89 -7.76
CA LYS A 132 3.19 12.29 -7.98
C LYS A 132 2.84 13.21 -6.81
N ASP A 133 1.76 12.88 -6.11
CA ASP A 133 1.24 13.66 -5.01
C ASP A 133 1.86 13.29 -3.65
N CYS A 134 2.59 12.17 -3.56
CA CYS A 134 3.25 11.74 -2.32
C CYS A 134 4.49 12.59 -1.92
N PRO A 135 5.41 12.97 -2.83
CA PRO A 135 6.57 13.80 -2.49
C PRO A 135 6.18 15.21 -2.03
N HIS A 136 5.11 15.76 -2.61
CA HIS A 136 4.63 17.10 -2.35
C HIS A 136 3.48 17.01 -1.35
N SER A 137 3.74 17.35 -0.08
CA SER A 137 2.94 17.08 1.13
C SER A 137 1.44 17.46 1.16
N LYS A 138 0.84 17.88 0.05
CA LYS A 138 -0.58 18.23 0.00
C LYS A 138 -1.47 17.01 -0.05
N LEU A 139 -1.05 15.89 -0.67
CA LEU A 139 -1.84 14.64 -0.75
C LEU A 139 -3.29 14.89 -1.22
N ASP A 140 -3.51 15.88 -2.10
CA ASP A 140 -4.84 16.29 -2.53
C ASP A 140 -5.59 15.18 -3.29
N SER A 141 -4.86 14.35 -4.03
CA SER A 141 -5.38 13.15 -4.71
C SER A 141 -5.84 12.07 -3.72
N TRP A 142 -5.29 12.07 -2.50
CA TRP A 142 -5.64 11.11 -1.45
C TRP A 142 -6.79 11.59 -0.54
N LYS A 143 -7.12 12.89 -0.56
CA LYS A 143 -8.23 13.48 0.20
C LYS A 143 -9.58 13.25 -0.47
N ASN A 144 -9.96 11.99 -0.58
CA ASN A 144 -11.29 11.57 -1.03
C ASN A 144 -11.80 10.43 -0.15
N THR A 145 -13.11 10.18 -0.19
CA THR A 145 -13.79 9.22 0.68
C THR A 145 -13.27 7.78 0.55
N HIS A 146 -12.56 7.44 -0.53
CA HIS A 146 -12.00 6.11 -0.73
C HIS A 146 -10.56 5.98 -0.23
N LEU A 147 -9.80 7.06 -0.20
CA LEU A 147 -8.37 7.03 0.10
C LEU A 147 -7.98 7.76 1.39
N GLU A 148 -8.87 8.55 1.98
CA GLU A 148 -8.56 9.33 3.18
C GLU A 148 -8.19 8.47 4.39
N CYS A 149 -8.68 7.22 4.44
CA CYS A 149 -8.31 6.24 5.45
C CYS A 149 -6.80 5.92 5.48
N ASN A 150 -6.08 6.18 4.39
CA ASN A 150 -4.65 5.95 4.25
C ASN A 150 -3.80 7.09 4.81
N LEU A 151 -4.37 8.26 5.07
CA LEU A 151 -3.58 9.47 5.37
C LEU A 151 -2.73 9.30 6.64
N GLU A 152 -3.26 8.65 7.66
CA GLU A 152 -2.52 8.33 8.90
C GLU A 152 -1.31 7.46 8.59
N GLU A 153 -1.50 6.43 7.77
CA GLU A 153 -0.44 5.47 7.43
C GLU A 153 0.60 6.06 6.48
N LEU A 154 0.20 6.91 5.53
CA LEU A 154 1.13 7.67 4.68
C LEU A 154 2.00 8.63 5.50
N SER A 155 1.42 9.28 6.51
CA SER A 155 2.19 10.08 7.47
C SER A 155 3.22 9.21 8.19
N ARG A 156 2.80 8.02 8.66
CA ARG A 156 3.68 7.06 9.32
C ARG A 156 4.82 6.59 8.40
N MET A 157 4.53 6.26 7.14
CA MET A 157 5.54 5.91 6.15
C MET A 157 6.57 7.04 5.97
N LYS A 158 6.11 8.29 5.87
CA LYS A 158 6.97 9.46 5.77
C LYS A 158 7.84 9.63 7.02
N ASP A 159 7.25 9.56 8.20
CA ASP A 159 7.96 9.72 9.49
C ASP A 159 9.00 8.62 9.73
N ARG A 160 8.77 7.42 9.19
CA ARG A 160 9.74 6.32 9.19
C ARG A 160 10.78 6.40 8.08
N GLY A 161 10.79 7.48 7.30
CA GLY A 161 11.80 7.75 6.27
C GLY A 161 11.59 6.97 4.97
N VAL A 162 10.45 6.29 4.80
CA VAL A 162 10.15 5.54 3.55
C VAL A 162 10.19 6.47 2.35
N PHE A 163 9.60 7.66 2.48
CA PHE A 163 9.50 8.64 1.40
C PHE A 163 10.87 9.16 0.96
N ASN A 164 11.86 9.18 1.86
CA ASN A 164 13.18 9.74 1.57
C ASN A 164 13.92 8.93 0.51
N TRP A 165 13.87 7.61 0.57
CA TRP A 165 14.52 6.75 -0.41
C TRP A 165 13.58 6.30 -1.53
N LEU A 166 12.26 6.29 -1.29
CA LEU A 166 11.27 5.93 -2.30
C LEU A 166 11.08 7.05 -3.34
N PHE A 167 11.25 8.31 -2.93
CA PHE A 167 11.07 9.49 -3.80
C PHE A 167 12.30 10.39 -3.89
N GLY A 168 13.31 10.21 -3.03
CA GLY A 168 14.55 10.98 -3.09
C GLY A 168 15.50 10.41 -4.14
N SER A 169 15.25 10.77 -5.40
CA SER A 169 16.20 10.64 -6.51
C SER A 169 16.62 12.04 -6.98
#